data_AF-A0A5J4RPS9-F1
#
_entry.id   AF-A0A5J4RPS9-F1
#
_cell.length_a   1.000
_cell.length_b   1.000
_cell.length_c   1.000
_cell.angle_alpha   90.00
_cell.angle_beta   90.00
_cell.angle_gamma   90.00
#
_symmetry.space_group_name_H-M   'P 1'
#
loop_
_entity.id
_entity.type
_entity.pdbx_description
1 polymer ?
#
loop_
_entity_poly.entity_id
_entity_poly.type
_entity_poly.pdbx_seq_one_letter_code
_entity_poly.pdbx_strand_id
1 'polypeptide(L)' 'EVDGGVNKETGARLVAAGADVLVAGSVIFKSESPEGVIHDLKNLYLGN' A
#
# COMPACT_ATOMS: atom_id res chain seq x y z
N GLU A 1 -3.11 12.96 13.63
CA GLU A 1 -2.38 11.72 13.28
C GLU A 1 -3.39 10.60 13.24
N VAL A 2 -3.61 10.01 12.06
CA VAL A 2 -4.38 8.78 11.92
C VAL A 2 -3.32 7.70 11.79
N ASP A 3 -3.05 6.99 12.89
CA ASP A 3 -2.03 5.95 13.01
C ASP A 3 -2.44 4.63 12.28
N GLY A 4 -3.04 4.79 11.11
CA GLY A 4 -3.55 3.70 10.26
C GLY A 4 -2.64 3.55 9.05
N GLY A 5 -1.49 2.91 9.23
CA GLY A 5 -0.56 2.64 8.14
C GLY A 5 -1.23 1.97 6.93
N VAL A 6 -0.79 2.31 5.72
CA VAL A 6 -1.24 1.67 4.48
C VAL A 6 -0.65 0.26 4.43
N ASN A 7 -1.50 -0.76 4.42
CA ASN A 7 -1.14 -2.16 4.15
C ASN A 7 -1.93 -2.66 2.92
N LYS A 8 -1.83 -3.95 2.55
CA LYS A 8 -2.55 -4.50 1.38
C LYS A 8 -4.06 -4.24 1.41
N GLU A 9 -4.70 -4.46 2.56
CA GLU A 9 -6.15 -4.31 2.71
C GLU A 9 -6.58 -2.85 2.70
N THR A 10 -5.89 -1.98 3.45
CA THR A 10 -6.18 -0.53 3.44
C THR A 10 -5.82 0.10 2.10
N GLY A 11 -4.74 -0.33 1.46
CA GLY A 11 -4.29 0.15 0.15
C GLY A 11 -5.34 -0.12 -0.92
N ALA A 12 -5.90 -1.33 -0.98
CA ALA A 12 -6.97 -1.65 -1.92
C ALA A 12 -8.21 -0.76 -1.72
N ARG A 13 -8.60 -0.50 -0.46
CA ARG A 13 -9.74 0.38 -0.14
C ARG A 13 -9.48 1.84 -0.51
N LEU A 14 -8.25 2.33 -0.31
CA LEU A 14 -7.85 3.69 -0.65
C LEU A 14 -7.84 3.90 -2.18
N VAL A 15 -7.33 2.92 -2.94
CA VAL A 15 -7.39 2.97 -4.42
C VAL A 15 -8.83 2.96 -4.91
N ALA A 16 -9.67 2.08 -4.37
CA ALA A 16 -11.10 2.05 -4.72
C ALA A 16 -11.83 3.35 -4.36
N ALA A 17 -11.37 4.06 -3.32
CA ALA A 17 -11.88 5.38 -2.92
C ALA A 17 -11.33 6.54 -3.78
N GLY A 18 -10.46 6.26 -4.76
CA GLY A 18 -9.89 7.26 -5.67
C GLY A 18 -8.63 7.94 -5.16
N ALA A 19 -7.88 7.33 -4.24
CA ALA A 19 -6.59 7.87 -3.83
C ALA A 19 -5.57 7.79 -4.99
N ASP A 20 -5.08 8.94 -5.44
CA ASP A 20 -4.05 9.03 -6.49
C ASP A 20 -2.64 8.62 -5.98
N VAL A 21 -2.39 8.73 -4.67
CA VAL A 21 -1.08 8.45 -4.06
C VAL A 21 -1.26 7.74 -2.72
N LEU A 22 -0.54 6.63 -2.53
CA LEU A 22 -0.46 5.89 -1.27
C LEU A 22 0.92 6.05 -0.63
N VAL A 23 0.97 6.35 0.68
CA VAL A 23 2.21 6.45 1.45
C VAL A 23 2.30 5.29 2.43
N ALA A 24 3.02 4.24 2.05
CA ALA A 24 3.15 2.99 2.81
C ALA A 24 4.57 2.83 3.41
N GLY A 25 5.01 3.77 4.26
CA GLY A 25 6.36 3.74 4.82
C GLY A 25 6.59 2.57 5.78
N SER A 26 5.79 2.51 6.85
CA SER A 26 6.01 1.57 7.96
C SER A 26 5.86 0.09 7.59
N VAL A 27 5.01 -0.25 6.61
CA VAL A 27 4.81 -1.63 6.17
C VAL A 27 5.96 -2.14 5.29
N ILE A 28 6.61 -1.24 4.53
CA ILE A 28 7.75 -1.57 3.68
C ILE A 28 9.00 -1.77 4.56
N PHE A 29 9.27 -0.86 5.49
CA PHE A 29 10.45 -0.93 6.36
C PHE A 29 10.42 -2.06 7.39
N LYS A 30 9.23 -2.56 7.75
CA LYS A 30 9.05 -3.71 8.67
C LYS A 30 8.90 -5.05 7.95
N SER A 31 8.92 -5.06 6.61
CA SER A 31 8.80 -6.30 5.82
C SER A 31 10.14 -7.02 5.73
N GLU A 32 10.10 -8.35 5.79
CA GLU A 32 11.25 -9.20 5.48
C GLU A 32 11.65 -9.11 4.00
N SER A 33 10.72 -8.73 3.12
CA SER A 33 10.99 -8.41 1.71
C SER A 33 10.30 -7.11 1.31
N PRO A 34 11.01 -5.97 1.41
CA PRO A 34 10.51 -4.67 0.98
C PRO A 34 10.12 -4.66 -0.51
N GLU A 35 10.91 -5.32 -1.36
CA GLU A 35 10.68 -5.38 -2.81
C GLU A 35 9.38 -6.12 -3.15
N GLY A 36 9.09 -7.23 -2.45
CA GLY A 36 7.84 -7.98 -2.61
C GLY A 36 6.62 -7.15 -2.24
N VAL A 37 6.69 -6.40 -1.14
CA VAL A 37 5.62 -5.49 -0.71
C VAL A 37 5.41 -4.35 -1.71
N ILE A 38 6.48 -3.78 -2.26
CA ILE A 38 6.38 -2.75 -3.30
C ILE A 38 5.71 -3.33 -4.57
N HIS A 39 6.08 -4.54 -4.97
CA HIS A 39 5.50 -5.18 -6.16
C HIS A 39 4.00 -5.46 -5.97
N ASP A 40 3.63 -5.99 -4.82
CA ASP A 40 2.24 -6.22 -4.43
C ASP A 40 1.41 -4.93 -4.42
N LEU A 41 1.93 -3.86 -3.82
CA LEU A 41 1.26 -2.56 -3.78
C LEU A 41 1.10 -1.94 -5.18
N LYS A 42 2.09 -2.12 -6.06
CA LYS A 42 1.99 -1.67 -7.46
C LYS A 42 0.94 -2.46 -8.25
N ASN A 43 0.85 -3.77 -8.02
CA ASN A 43 -0.14 -4.62 -8.69
C ASN A 43 -1.57 -4.28 -8.27
N LEU A 44 -1.79 -3.76 -7.05
CA LEU A 44 -3.10 -3.22 -6.64
C LEU A 44 -3.53 -1.99 -7.48
N TYR A 45 -2.58 -1.22 -8.01
CA TYR A 45 -2.86 0.00 -8.78
C TYR A 45 -3.00 -0.27 -10.29
N LEU A 46 -2.30 -1.29 -10.81
CA LEU A 46 -2.29 -1.66 -12.23
C LEU A 46 -3.37 -2.68 -12.62
N GLY A 47 -4.12 -3.21 -11.66
CA GLY A 47 -5.17 -4.21 -11.87
C GLY A 47 -6.55 -3.67 -12.27
N ASN A 48 -6.65 -2.40 -12.68
CA ASN A 48 -7.85 -1.80 -13.26
C ASN A 48 -7.88 -1.98 -14.78
#